data_AF-A0A378A0B6-F1
#
_entry.id   AF-A0A378A0B6-F1
#
_cell.length_a   1.000
_cell.length_b   1.000
_cell.length_c   1.000
_cell.angle_alpha   90.00
_cell.angle_beta   90.00
_cell.angle_gamma   90.00
#
_symmetry.space_group_name_H-M   'P 1'
#
loop_
_entity.id
_entity.type
_entity.pdbx_description
1 polymer ?
#
loop_
_entity_poly.entity_id
_entity_poly.type
_entity_poly.pdbx_seq_one_letter_code
_entity_poly.pdbx_strand_id
1 'polypeptide(L)'
;MVRPHLVVACLLALGVVVGIVRAIGHDYFGSDPNVIALNVGWGIYSLIFLLAAIAVARETRQVRKTIRIDVDIPVVIHYASGIVSRSHTADLSMGGCRVVAPDNRHLEDDIEEIELILQSGAISIPAQLVTSDERFLRLKFDEDIPLSRRRELVRVVLARADAWINPPRPQDNPFRSFFTILRCVFELFWLTWKTRRSQRNRATVAKTAQEDGTL
;
A
#
# COMPACT_ATOMS: atom_id res chain seq x y z
N MET A 1 -5.22 9.27 -13.36
CA MET A 1 -4.69 10.53 -13.90
C MET A 1 -3.22 10.29 -14.30
N VAL A 2 -2.91 10.00 -15.58
CA VAL A 2 -1.51 9.88 -16.05
C VAL A 2 -1.32 10.16 -17.56
N ARG A 3 -2.39 10.54 -18.28
CA ARG A 3 -2.36 10.72 -19.75
C ARG A 3 -1.31 11.72 -20.25
N PRO A 4 -1.17 12.94 -19.69
CA PRO A 4 -0.17 13.89 -20.19
C PRO A 4 1.28 13.40 -19.95
N HIS A 5 1.54 12.75 -18.81
CA HIS A 5 2.88 12.24 -18.49
C HIS A 5 3.28 11.10 -19.43
N LEU A 6 2.33 10.24 -19.81
CA LEU A 6 2.57 9.18 -20.80
C LEU A 6 2.91 9.74 -22.19
N VAL A 7 2.22 10.79 -22.63
CA VAL A 7 2.51 11.43 -23.94
C VAL A 7 3.92 12.01 -23.95
N VAL A 8 4.30 12.75 -22.89
CA VAL A 8 5.64 13.31 -22.76
C VAL A 8 6.70 12.21 -22.70
N ALA A 9 6.44 11.10 -21.99
CA ALA A 9 7.36 9.98 -21.92
C ALA A 9 7.58 9.30 -23.28
N CYS A 10 6.52 9.13 -24.07
CA CYS A 10 6.64 8.60 -25.43
C CYS A 10 7.45 9.53 -26.35
N LEU A 11 7.21 10.85 -26.27
CA LEU A 11 7.97 11.83 -27.06
C LEU A 11 9.44 11.85 -26.68
N LEU A 12 9.76 11.83 -25.37
CA LEU A 12 11.14 11.76 -24.88
C LEU A 12 11.82 10.46 -25.30
N ALA A 13 11.13 9.32 -25.18
CA ALA A 13 11.66 8.04 -25.63
C ALA A 13 11.97 8.05 -27.14
N LEU A 14 11.09 8.63 -27.96
CA LEU A 14 11.34 8.78 -29.40
C LEU A 14 12.56 9.67 -29.67
N GLY A 15 12.68 10.80 -28.96
CA GLY A 15 13.84 11.70 -29.05
C GLY A 15 15.15 11.03 -28.66
N VAL A 16 15.15 10.22 -27.60
CA VAL A 16 16.31 9.42 -27.17
C VAL A 16 16.69 8.38 -28.22
N VAL A 17 15.72 7.66 -28.80
CA VAL A 17 15.98 6.67 -29.86
C VAL A 17 16.59 7.35 -31.10
N VAL A 18 16.03 8.47 -31.56
CA VAL A 18 16.58 9.25 -32.68
C VAL A 18 17.99 9.75 -32.36
N GLY A 19 18.23 10.22 -31.14
CA GLY A 19 19.54 10.66 -30.68
C GLY A 19 20.58 9.53 -30.66
N ILE A 20 20.21 8.33 -30.20
CA ILE A 20 21.08 7.14 -30.20
C ILE A 20 21.40 6.70 -31.63
N VAL A 21 20.39 6.63 -32.51
CA VAL A 21 20.61 6.28 -33.93
C VAL A 21 21.56 7.26 -34.60
N ARG A 22 21.42 8.57 -34.31
CA ARG A 22 22.29 9.62 -34.83
C ARG A 22 23.70 9.59 -34.22
N ALA A 23 23.84 9.19 -32.96
CA ALA A 23 25.14 9.01 -32.30
C ALA A 23 25.93 7.83 -32.88
N ILE A 24 25.24 6.72 -33.21
CA ILE A 24 25.87 5.53 -33.81
C ILE A 24 26.18 5.77 -35.30
N GLY A 25 25.33 6.52 -36.01
CA GLY A 25 25.54 6.91 -37.42
C GLY A 25 26.42 8.15 -37.62
N HIS A 26 27.36 8.41 -36.70
CA HIS A 26 28.11 9.67 -36.61
C HIS A 26 28.89 10.02 -37.90
N ASP A 27 29.31 9.03 -38.69
CA ASP A 27 30.08 9.23 -39.93
C ASP A 27 29.26 9.87 -41.07
N TYR A 28 27.92 9.86 -41.00
CA TYR A 28 27.05 10.39 -42.08
C TYR A 28 26.56 11.83 -41.86
N PHE A 29 26.63 12.39 -40.65
CA PHE A 29 25.95 13.65 -40.30
C PHE A 29 26.87 14.81 -39.94
N GLY A 30 28.20 14.64 -39.95
CA GLY A 30 29.16 15.72 -39.67
C GLY A 30 28.93 16.42 -38.33
N SER A 31 28.47 15.67 -37.33
CA SER A 31 28.01 16.20 -36.05
C SER A 31 28.85 15.66 -34.89
N ASP A 32 29.32 16.56 -34.01
CA ASP A 32 30.17 16.20 -32.88
C ASP A 32 29.52 15.15 -31.96
N PRO A 33 30.12 13.95 -31.81
CA PRO A 33 29.59 12.86 -30.99
C PRO A 33 29.31 13.26 -29.54
N ASN A 34 30.14 14.17 -29.00
CA ASN A 34 30.06 14.61 -27.61
C ASN A 34 28.77 15.40 -27.31
N VAL A 35 28.30 16.23 -28.24
CA VAL A 35 27.07 17.03 -28.07
C VAL A 35 25.83 16.14 -28.15
N ILE A 36 25.86 15.15 -29.05
CA ILE A 36 24.78 14.17 -29.17
C ILE A 36 24.75 13.28 -27.91
N ALA A 37 25.90 12.79 -27.46
CA ALA A 37 26.00 11.98 -26.25
C ALA A 37 25.48 12.73 -25.00
N LEU A 38 25.79 14.02 -24.87
CA LEU A 38 25.29 14.85 -23.77
C LEU A 38 23.75 14.98 -23.82
N ASN A 39 23.17 15.28 -24.98
CA ASN A 39 21.72 15.41 -25.14
C ASN A 39 20.99 14.08 -24.95
N VAL A 40 21.56 12.97 -25.44
CA VAL A 40 21.03 11.62 -25.21
C VAL A 40 21.09 11.27 -23.73
N GLY A 41 22.21 11.54 -23.07
CA GLY A 41 22.35 11.36 -21.62
C GLY A 41 21.31 12.14 -20.83
N TRP A 42 21.09 13.41 -21.19
CA TRP A 42 20.07 14.25 -20.56
C TRP A 42 18.63 13.76 -20.82
N GLY A 43 18.38 13.25 -22.03
CA GLY A 43 17.10 12.63 -22.40
C GLY A 43 16.83 11.35 -21.61
N ILE A 44 17.84 10.48 -21.46
CA ILE A 44 17.73 9.24 -20.65
C ILE A 44 17.47 9.58 -19.19
N TYR A 45 18.21 10.53 -18.63
CA TYR A 45 18.01 11.00 -17.25
C TYR A 45 16.58 11.48 -17.03
N SER A 46 16.09 12.36 -17.91
CA SER A 46 14.73 12.91 -17.84
C SER A 46 13.66 11.82 -18.01
N LEU A 47 13.91 10.83 -18.87
CA LEU A 47 13.02 9.70 -19.08
C LEU A 47 12.91 8.82 -17.83
N ILE A 48 14.02 8.53 -17.15
CA ILE A 48 14.02 7.74 -15.91
C ILE A 48 13.15 8.41 -14.83
N PHE A 49 13.34 9.70 -14.60
CA PHE A 49 12.54 10.45 -13.62
C PHE A 49 11.05 10.49 -13.97
N LEU A 50 10.73 10.68 -15.26
CA LEU A 50 9.36 10.70 -15.72
C LEU A 50 8.67 9.34 -15.57
N LEU A 51 9.38 8.24 -15.86
CA LEU A 51 8.87 6.89 -15.66
C LEU A 51 8.66 6.56 -14.17
N ALA A 52 9.55 7.02 -13.29
CA ALA A 52 9.38 6.91 -11.84
C ALA A 52 8.13 7.66 -11.36
N ALA A 53 7.91 8.89 -11.82
CA ALA A 53 6.71 9.66 -11.50
C ALA A 53 5.42 8.96 -11.98
N ILE A 54 5.44 8.36 -13.18
CA ILE A 54 4.30 7.59 -13.71
C ILE A 54 4.04 6.33 -12.87
N ALA A 55 5.09 5.65 -12.39
CA ALA A 55 4.96 4.48 -11.54
C ALA A 55 4.31 4.85 -10.19
N VAL A 56 4.72 5.94 -9.55
CA VAL A 56 4.11 6.47 -8.32
C VAL A 56 2.66 6.90 -8.57
N ALA A 57 2.36 7.55 -9.70
CA ALA A 57 0.99 7.94 -10.04
C ALA A 57 0.04 6.75 -10.29
N ARG A 58 0.60 5.54 -10.45
CA ARG A 58 -0.16 4.28 -10.56
C ARG A 58 -0.40 3.60 -9.21
N GLU A 59 0.06 4.18 -8.10
CA GLU A 59 -0.16 3.66 -6.76
C GLU A 59 -1.65 3.32 -6.54
N THR A 60 -1.88 2.13 -5.97
CA THR A 60 -3.18 1.47 -5.95
C THR A 60 -4.15 2.24 -5.07
N ARG A 61 -5.42 2.33 -5.47
CA ARG A 61 -6.49 2.96 -4.68
C ARG A 61 -6.43 2.43 -3.24
N GLN A 62 -6.14 3.31 -2.29
CA GLN A 62 -6.13 2.94 -0.88
C GLN A 62 -7.56 2.55 -0.47
N VAL A 63 -7.79 1.24 -0.29
CA VAL A 63 -9.14 0.68 -0.05
C VAL A 63 -9.60 0.85 1.41
N ARG A 64 -8.67 1.10 2.34
CA ARG A 64 -8.95 1.11 3.78
C ARG A 64 -9.31 2.52 4.26
N LYS A 65 -10.48 2.66 4.90
CA LYS A 65 -11.06 3.92 5.37
C LYS A 65 -10.48 4.45 6.70
N THR A 66 -9.85 3.59 7.52
CA THR A 66 -9.27 3.98 8.82
C THR A 66 -7.84 3.46 8.95
N ILE A 67 -6.97 4.30 9.52
CA ILE A 67 -5.61 3.90 9.88
C ILE A 67 -5.68 2.96 11.09
N ARG A 68 -4.94 1.85 11.03
CA ARG A 68 -4.70 0.97 12.18
C ARG A 68 -3.28 1.23 12.67
N ILE A 69 -3.14 1.40 13.97
CA ILE A 69 -1.85 1.63 14.60
C ILE A 69 -1.52 0.34 15.36
N ASP A 70 -0.37 -0.25 15.05
CA ASP A 70 0.13 -1.42 15.79
C ASP A 70 0.54 -0.98 17.19
N VAL A 71 -0.15 -1.53 18.19
CA VAL A 71 -0.15 -1.02 19.55
C VAL A 71 -0.33 -2.18 20.50
N ASP A 72 0.53 -2.24 21.51
CA ASP A 72 0.42 -3.13 22.66
C ASP A 72 -0.09 -2.34 23.88
N ILE A 73 -1.40 -2.41 24.14
CA ILE A 73 -2.06 -1.85 25.33
C ILE A 73 -2.73 -2.99 26.10
N PRO A 74 -2.58 -3.06 27.44
CA PRO A 74 -3.31 -4.01 28.26
C PRO A 74 -4.82 -3.78 28.14
N VAL A 75 -5.55 -4.84 27.90
CA VAL A 75 -6.99 -4.81 27.65
C VAL A 75 -7.69 -5.86 28.48
N VAL A 76 -8.87 -5.53 28.98
CA VAL A 76 -9.77 -6.49 29.65
C VAL A 76 -10.97 -6.72 28.74
N ILE A 77 -11.21 -7.98 28.42
CA ILE A 77 -12.32 -8.45 27.61
C ILE A 77 -13.42 -8.85 28.59
N HIS A 78 -14.59 -8.22 28.47
CA HIS A 78 -15.79 -8.56 29.21
C HIS A 78 -16.71 -9.41 28.33
N TYR A 79 -16.96 -10.64 28.76
CA TYR A 79 -17.85 -11.56 28.05
C TYR A 79 -19.28 -11.49 28.60
N ALA A 80 -20.26 -11.90 27.79
CA ALA A 80 -21.68 -11.90 28.15
C ALA A 80 -21.97 -12.78 29.38
N SER A 81 -21.17 -13.83 29.64
CA SER A 81 -21.31 -14.63 30.86
C SER A 81 -20.86 -13.90 32.15
N GLY A 82 -20.39 -12.66 32.07
CA GLY A 82 -19.85 -11.89 33.19
C GLY A 82 -18.41 -12.27 33.59
N ILE A 83 -17.74 -13.08 32.78
CA ILE A 83 -16.32 -13.42 32.97
C ILE A 83 -15.46 -12.33 32.35
N VAL A 84 -14.27 -12.11 32.93
CA VAL A 84 -13.29 -11.18 32.42
C VAL A 84 -12.00 -11.89 32.06
N SER A 85 -11.40 -11.54 30.91
CA SER A 85 -10.07 -12.01 30.53
C SER A 85 -9.16 -10.84 30.24
N ARG A 86 -7.93 -10.92 30.76
CA ARG A 86 -6.91 -9.91 30.49
C ARG A 86 -6.07 -10.34 29.29
N SER A 87 -5.85 -9.43 28.37
CA SER A 87 -5.00 -9.62 27.21
C SER A 87 -4.31 -8.32 26.82
N HIS A 88 -3.73 -8.29 25.63
CA HIS A 88 -3.04 -7.17 25.03
C HIS A 88 -3.58 -6.89 23.63
N THR A 89 -3.73 -5.61 23.28
CA THR A 89 -4.03 -5.23 21.90
C THR A 89 -2.82 -5.50 21.00
N ALA A 90 -3.07 -5.73 19.72
CA ALA A 90 -2.07 -5.87 18.68
C ALA A 90 -2.19 -4.77 17.63
N ASP A 91 -3.44 -4.40 17.29
CA ASP A 91 -3.72 -3.20 16.51
C ASP A 91 -4.93 -2.46 17.09
N LEU A 92 -4.96 -1.14 16.90
CA LEU A 92 -6.06 -0.28 17.33
C LEU A 92 -6.42 0.73 16.25
N SER A 93 -7.73 0.99 16.09
CA SER A 93 -8.26 2.00 15.18
C SER A 93 -9.50 2.68 15.78
N MET A 94 -10.00 3.70 15.10
CA MET A 94 -11.26 4.36 15.49
C MET A 94 -12.50 3.48 15.40
N GLY A 95 -12.46 2.36 14.68
CA GLY A 95 -13.63 1.50 14.44
C GLY A 95 -13.51 0.08 15.00
N GLY A 96 -12.42 -0.22 15.71
CA GLY A 96 -12.18 -1.55 16.26
C GLY A 96 -10.73 -1.77 16.63
N CYS A 97 -10.47 -2.91 17.24
CA CYS A 97 -9.15 -3.36 17.65
C CYS A 97 -8.93 -4.84 17.35
N ARG A 98 -7.67 -5.22 17.29
CA ARG A 98 -7.25 -6.61 17.34
C ARG A 98 -6.61 -6.88 18.68
N VAL A 99 -7.04 -7.94 19.34
CA VAL A 99 -6.57 -8.35 20.66
C VAL A 99 -5.94 -9.73 20.55
N VAL A 100 -4.88 -10.01 21.29
CA VAL A 100 -4.28 -11.35 21.37
C VAL A 100 -5.28 -12.30 22.02
N ALA A 101 -5.48 -13.49 21.48
CA ALA A 101 -6.35 -14.48 22.11
C ALA A 101 -5.74 -14.95 23.44
N PRO A 102 -6.37 -14.67 24.60
CA PRO A 102 -5.86 -15.19 25.86
C PRO A 102 -6.21 -16.68 26.00
N ASP A 103 -7.37 -17.09 25.48
CA ASP A 103 -7.91 -18.44 25.54
C ASP A 103 -8.98 -18.65 24.45
N ASN A 104 -9.46 -19.89 24.30
CA ASN A 104 -10.49 -20.29 23.32
C ASN A 104 -11.94 -19.99 23.75
N ARG A 105 -12.14 -19.29 24.87
CA ARG A 105 -13.48 -18.96 25.42
C ARG A 105 -14.37 -18.12 24.50
N HIS A 106 -13.75 -17.32 23.64
CA HIS A 106 -14.44 -16.50 22.64
C HIS A 106 -15.22 -17.32 21.59
N LEU A 107 -15.06 -18.65 21.57
CA LEU A 107 -15.83 -19.57 20.73
C LEU A 107 -17.18 -19.95 21.36
N GLU A 108 -17.27 -19.86 22.69
CA GLU A 108 -18.44 -20.30 23.46
C GLU A 108 -19.24 -19.13 24.05
N ASP A 109 -18.62 -17.95 24.15
CA ASP A 109 -19.20 -16.77 24.78
C ASP A 109 -18.92 -15.49 23.98
N ASP A 110 -19.97 -14.67 23.84
CA ASP A 110 -19.91 -13.43 23.08
C ASP A 110 -19.21 -12.34 23.90
N ILE A 111 -18.49 -11.47 23.19
CA ILE A 111 -17.82 -10.30 23.79
C ILE A 111 -18.78 -9.13 23.71
N GLU A 112 -19.08 -8.51 24.85
CA GLU A 112 -19.97 -7.34 24.93
C GLU A 112 -19.18 -6.03 25.00
N GLU A 113 -18.13 -6.02 25.82
CA GLU A 113 -17.36 -4.81 26.11
C GLU A 113 -15.88 -5.09 26.26
N ILE A 114 -15.08 -4.09 25.92
CA ILE A 114 -13.64 -4.12 26.04
C ILE A 114 -13.20 -2.89 26.82
N GLU A 115 -12.41 -3.11 27.85
CA GLU A 115 -11.81 -2.06 28.66
C GLU A 115 -10.32 -1.91 28.32
N LEU A 116 -9.97 -0.77 27.73
CA LEU A 116 -8.59 -0.40 27.42
C LEU A 116 -7.97 0.27 28.65
N ILE A 117 -6.89 -0.31 29.18
CA ILE A 117 -6.18 0.24 30.34
C ILE A 117 -5.01 1.10 29.86
N LEU A 118 -5.13 2.41 30.03
CA LEU A 118 -4.06 3.36 29.72
C LEU A 118 -3.47 4.00 30.97
N GLN A 119 -2.31 4.62 30.81
CA GLN A 119 -1.69 5.45 31.86
C GLN A 119 -2.58 6.64 32.26
N SER A 120 -3.37 7.18 31.33
CA SER A 120 -4.29 8.30 31.57
C SER A 120 -5.64 7.89 32.17
N GLY A 121 -5.91 6.59 32.32
CA GLY A 121 -7.19 6.05 32.78
C GLY A 121 -7.62 4.80 32.00
N ALA A 122 -8.68 4.15 32.48
CA ALA A 122 -9.31 3.02 31.79
C ALA A 122 -10.57 3.49 31.04
N ILE A 123 -10.79 2.95 29.84
CA ILE A 123 -11.93 3.31 28.99
C ILE A 123 -12.63 2.04 28.54
N SER A 124 -13.91 1.92 28.88
CA SER A 124 -14.77 0.83 28.44
C SER A 124 -15.50 1.18 27.14
N ILE A 125 -15.38 0.30 26.14
CA ILE A 125 -15.95 0.48 24.79
C ILE A 125 -16.72 -0.78 24.40
N PRO A 126 -18.02 -0.66 24.10
CA PRO A 126 -18.81 -1.76 23.56
C PRO A 126 -18.22 -2.25 22.24
N ALA A 127 -18.01 -3.56 22.14
CA ALA A 127 -17.36 -4.15 20.99
C ALA A 127 -17.89 -5.54 20.72
N GLN A 128 -17.99 -5.89 19.43
CA GLN A 128 -18.48 -7.19 18.98
C GLN A 128 -17.37 -7.96 18.27
N LEU A 129 -17.33 -9.27 18.47
CA LEU A 129 -16.43 -10.16 17.75
C LEU A 129 -16.85 -10.26 16.28
N VAL A 130 -15.92 -9.91 15.38
CA VAL A 130 -16.14 -10.04 13.93
C VAL A 130 -15.54 -11.34 13.41
N THR A 131 -14.34 -11.67 13.87
CA THR A 131 -13.63 -12.89 13.50
C THR A 131 -12.58 -13.19 14.57
N SER A 132 -12.35 -14.46 14.82
CA SER A 132 -11.22 -14.93 15.61
C SER A 132 -10.30 -15.81 14.76
N ASP A 133 -9.01 -15.70 15.05
CA ASP A 133 -7.94 -16.59 14.61
C ASP A 133 -7.34 -17.23 15.87
N GLU A 134 -6.56 -18.31 15.77
CA GLU A 134 -5.91 -18.97 16.93
C GLU A 134 -5.07 -18.03 17.80
N ARG A 135 -4.58 -16.93 17.22
CA ARG A 135 -3.70 -15.97 17.89
C ARG A 135 -4.36 -14.62 18.17
N PHE A 136 -5.42 -14.27 17.47
CA PHE A 136 -5.97 -12.91 17.50
C PHE A 136 -7.49 -12.88 17.37
N LEU A 137 -8.14 -12.06 18.18
CA LEU A 137 -9.55 -11.71 18.05
C LEU A 137 -9.64 -10.34 17.38
N ARG A 138 -10.53 -10.21 16.38
CA ARG A 138 -10.83 -8.94 15.73
C ARG A 138 -12.19 -8.46 16.19
N LEU A 139 -12.16 -7.29 16.82
CA LEU A 139 -13.30 -6.72 17.53
C LEU A 139 -13.67 -5.42 16.81
N LYS A 140 -14.95 -5.25 16.51
CA LYS A 140 -15.50 -4.02 15.94
C LYS A 140 -16.15 -3.23 17.06
N PHE A 141 -15.81 -1.95 17.16
CA PHE A 141 -16.47 -1.04 18.08
C PHE A 141 -17.86 -0.68 17.56
N ASP A 142 -18.81 -0.55 18.48
CA ASP A 142 -20.16 -0.16 18.12
C ASP A 142 -20.19 1.24 17.46
N GLU A 143 -21.12 1.46 16.54
CA GLU A 143 -21.25 2.74 15.85
C GLU A 143 -21.92 3.79 16.75
N ASP A 144 -22.77 3.35 17.69
CA ASP A 144 -23.57 4.18 18.60
C ASP A 144 -22.84 4.53 19.92
N ILE A 145 -21.51 4.68 19.88
CA ILE A 145 -20.72 5.06 21.06
C ILE A 145 -21.04 6.52 21.48
N PRO A 146 -21.33 6.78 22.77
CA PRO A 146 -21.49 8.13 23.29
C PRO A 146 -20.30 9.05 22.97
N LEU A 147 -20.58 10.31 22.64
CA LEU A 147 -19.57 11.27 22.18
C LEU A 147 -18.40 11.47 23.18
N SER A 148 -18.65 11.32 24.48
CA SER A 148 -17.63 11.33 25.53
C SER A 148 -16.60 10.21 25.35
N ARG A 149 -17.05 8.96 25.25
CA ARG A 149 -16.20 7.78 25.02
C ARG A 149 -15.50 7.84 23.67
N ARG A 150 -16.17 8.36 22.64
CA ARG A 150 -15.55 8.56 21.32
C ARG A 150 -14.39 9.56 21.36
N ARG A 151 -14.53 10.64 22.12
CA ARG A 151 -13.46 11.64 22.31
C ARG A 151 -12.28 11.08 23.10
N GLU A 152 -12.55 10.22 24.07
CA GLU A 152 -11.51 9.48 24.79
C GLU A 152 -10.78 8.49 23.87
N LEU A 153 -11.51 7.72 23.05
CA LEU A 153 -10.92 6.85 22.03
C LEU A 153 -10.03 7.63 21.06
N VAL A 154 -10.45 8.82 20.61
CA VAL A 154 -9.61 9.70 19.78
C VAL A 154 -8.31 10.07 20.50
N ARG A 155 -8.39 10.40 21.80
CA ARG A 155 -7.20 10.72 22.60
C ARG A 155 -6.28 9.51 22.72
N VAL A 156 -6.82 8.32 22.96
CA VAL A 156 -6.05 7.06 23.01
C VAL A 156 -5.35 6.79 21.68
N VAL A 157 -6.05 6.93 20.56
CA VAL A 157 -5.50 6.56 19.25
C VAL A 157 -4.51 7.59 18.73
N LEU A 158 -4.80 8.89 18.88
CA LEU A 158 -4.03 9.97 18.23
C LEU A 158 -3.08 10.72 19.15
N ALA A 159 -3.38 10.83 20.46
CA ALA A 159 -2.60 11.65 21.38
C ALA A 159 -1.47 10.88 22.09
N ARG A 160 -1.30 9.59 21.80
CA ARG A 160 -0.22 8.78 22.39
C ARG A 160 1.14 9.15 21.80
N ALA A 161 2.08 9.50 22.68
CA ALA A 161 3.46 9.80 22.31
C ALA A 161 4.16 8.63 21.60
N ASP A 162 3.88 7.39 22.03
CA ASP A 162 4.46 6.17 21.43
C ASP A 162 4.17 6.03 19.93
N ALA A 163 3.02 6.55 19.46
CA ALA A 163 2.66 6.52 18.04
C ALA A 163 3.59 7.39 17.17
N TRP A 164 4.35 8.30 17.79
CA TRP A 164 5.23 9.26 17.12
C TRP A 164 6.73 8.97 17.35
N ILE A 165 7.06 8.12 18.32
CA ILE A 165 8.43 7.66 18.56
C ILE A 165 8.78 6.64 17.48
N ASN A 166 9.41 7.12 16.42
CA ASN A 166 9.84 6.25 15.34
C ASN A 166 11.08 5.46 15.81
N PRO A 167 11.09 4.12 15.70
CA PRO A 167 12.31 3.36 15.88
C PRO A 167 13.37 3.87 14.90
N PRO A 168 14.67 3.78 15.24
CA PRO A 168 15.74 4.23 14.36
C PRO A 168 15.61 3.51 13.02
N ARG A 169 15.31 4.27 11.97
CA ARG A 169 15.22 3.71 10.62
C ARG A 169 16.63 3.35 10.14
N PRO A 170 16.81 2.19 9.51
CA PRO A 170 18.09 1.86 8.90
C PRO A 170 18.47 2.95 7.90
N GLN A 171 19.75 3.32 7.86
CA GLN A 171 20.23 4.39 6.99
C GLN A 171 20.04 4.01 5.51
N ASP A 172 19.33 4.85 4.78
CA ASP A 172 19.06 4.62 3.36
C ASP A 172 20.36 4.69 2.55
N ASN A 173 20.53 3.72 1.65
CA ASN A 173 21.66 3.69 0.72
C ASN A 173 21.22 4.30 -0.61
N PRO A 174 21.73 5.48 -1.03
CA PRO A 174 21.23 6.22 -2.19
C PRO A 174 21.20 5.38 -3.48
N PHE A 175 22.27 4.61 -3.71
CA PHE A 175 22.37 3.74 -4.89
C PHE A 175 21.38 2.57 -4.84
N ARG A 176 21.19 1.94 -3.67
CA ARG A 176 20.25 0.82 -3.52
C ARG A 176 18.80 1.28 -3.72
N SER A 177 18.45 2.46 -3.21
CA SER A 177 17.14 3.08 -3.42
C SER A 177 16.92 3.41 -4.89
N PHE A 178 17.93 3.96 -5.58
CA PHE A 178 17.86 4.22 -7.02
C PHE A 178 17.58 2.95 -7.85
N PHE A 179 18.35 1.88 -7.62
CA PHE A 179 18.11 0.60 -8.31
C PHE A 179 16.75 -0.01 -7.99
N THR A 180 16.26 0.16 -6.75
CA THR A 180 14.94 -0.32 -6.34
C THR A 180 13.83 0.41 -7.11
N ILE A 181 13.93 1.73 -7.26
CA ILE A 181 13.00 2.54 -8.05
C ILE A 181 13.02 2.08 -9.51
N LEU A 182 14.21 1.91 -10.09
CA LEU A 182 14.35 1.47 -11.48
C LEU A 182 13.72 0.08 -11.70
N ARG A 183 13.93 -0.86 -10.77
CA ARG A 183 13.30 -2.19 -10.79
C ARG A 183 11.78 -2.10 -10.69
N CYS A 184 11.25 -1.29 -9.77
CA CYS A 184 9.80 -1.11 -9.62
C CYS A 184 9.17 -0.52 -10.89
N VAL A 185 9.82 0.47 -11.50
CA VAL A 185 9.40 1.03 -12.80
C VAL A 185 9.41 -0.06 -13.87
N PHE A 186 10.50 -0.83 -14.00
CA PHE A 186 10.60 -1.89 -15.00
C PHE A 186 9.54 -2.97 -14.81
N GLU A 187 9.34 -3.48 -13.59
CA GLU A 187 8.33 -4.48 -13.28
C GLU A 187 6.92 -3.99 -13.59
N LEU A 188 6.59 -2.76 -13.21
CA LEU A 188 5.26 -2.19 -13.43
C LEU A 188 4.97 -2.03 -14.93
N PHE A 189 5.93 -1.57 -15.72
CA PHE A 189 5.77 -1.47 -17.17
C PHE A 189 5.78 -2.85 -17.86
N TRP A 190 6.67 -3.75 -17.47
CA TRP A 190 6.76 -5.12 -18.00
C TRP A 190 5.50 -5.93 -17.74
N LEU A 191 5.00 -5.92 -16.50
CA LEU A 191 3.74 -6.56 -16.14
C LEU A 191 2.59 -5.97 -16.95
N THR A 192 2.53 -4.65 -17.12
CA THR A 192 1.48 -4.00 -17.92
C THR A 192 1.53 -4.43 -19.39
N TRP A 193 2.72 -4.50 -19.97
CA TRP A 193 2.93 -5.02 -21.32
C TRP A 193 2.55 -6.49 -21.45
N LYS A 194 2.94 -7.33 -20.48
CA LYS A 194 2.60 -8.76 -20.45
C LYS A 194 1.09 -8.98 -20.32
N THR A 195 0.42 -8.24 -19.44
CA THR A 195 -1.04 -8.31 -19.26
C THR A 195 -1.78 -7.86 -20.51
N ARG A 196 -1.34 -6.77 -21.16
CA ARG A 196 -1.91 -6.34 -22.46
C ARG A 196 -1.70 -7.38 -23.56
N ARG A 197 -0.51 -7.98 -23.65
CA ARG A 197 -0.21 -9.01 -24.65
C ARG A 197 -1.03 -10.28 -24.40
N SER A 198 -1.21 -10.68 -23.15
CA SER A 198 -2.07 -11.80 -22.75
C SER A 198 -3.54 -11.55 -23.10
N GLN A 199 -4.06 -10.34 -22.82
CA GLN A 199 -5.41 -9.95 -23.21
C GLN A 199 -5.60 -9.93 -24.72
N ARG A 200 -4.61 -9.44 -25.48
CA ARG A 200 -4.66 -9.43 -26.94
C ARG A 200 -4.63 -10.84 -27.53
N ASN A 201 -3.78 -11.72 -27.01
CA ASN A 201 -3.74 -13.12 -27.42
C ASN A 201 -5.05 -13.86 -27.09
N ARG A 202 -5.66 -13.60 -25.91
CA ARG A 202 -7.00 -14.14 -25.57
C ARG A 202 -8.09 -13.65 -26.53
N ALA A 203 -8.06 -12.36 -26.89
CA ALA A 203 -9.01 -11.80 -27.85
C ALA A 203 -8.84 -12.37 -29.26
N THR A 204 -7.59 -12.61 -29.71
CA THR A 204 -7.32 -13.26 -30.99
C THR A 204 -7.79 -14.72 -31.00
N VAL A 205 -7.48 -15.49 -29.95
CA VAL A 205 -7.92 -16.90 -29.84
C VAL A 205 -9.44 -17.02 -29.77
N ALA A 206 -10.12 -16.10 -29.06
CA ALA A 206 -11.58 -16.05 -29.03
C ALA A 206 -12.20 -15.75 -30.41
N LYS A 207 -11.55 -14.90 -31.22
CA LYS A 207 -11.99 -14.64 -32.60
C LYS A 207 -11.80 -15.86 -33.51
N THR A 208 -10.65 -16.52 -33.46
CA THR A 208 -10.38 -17.70 -34.29
C THR A 208 -11.31 -18.87 -33.93
N ALA A 209 -11.60 -19.10 -32.65
CA ALA A 209 -12.56 -20.12 -32.22
C ALA A 209 -14.01 -19.82 -32.66
N GLN A 210 -14.35 -18.55 -32.90
CA GLN A 210 -15.68 -18.15 -33.37
C GLN A 210 -15.81 -18.26 -34.90
N GLU A 211 -14.70 -18.15 -35.65
CA GLU A 211 -14.64 -18.42 -37.09
C GLU A 211 -14.65 -19.94 -37.39
N ASP A 212 -13.98 -20.77 -36.60
CA ASP A 212 -13.98 -22.23 -36.79
C ASP A 212 -15.28 -22.93 -36.35
N GLY A 213 -16.09 -22.29 -35.50
CA GLY A 213 -17.39 -22.81 -35.03
C GLY A 213 -18.59 -22.48 -35.92
N THR A 214 -18.37 -21.87 -37.09
CA THR A 214 -19.42 -21.47 -38.05
C THR A 214 -19.32 -22.19 -39.42
N LEU A 215 -18.54 -23.27 -39.50
CA LEU A 215 -18.52 -24.22 -40.62
C LEU A 215 -19.10 -25.57 -40.18
#